data_AF-A0A6J4R5I8-F1
#
_entry.id   AF-A0A6J4R5I8-F1
#
_cell.length_a   1.000
_cell.length_b   1.000
_cell.length_c   1.000
_cell.angle_alpha   90.00
_cell.angle_beta   90.00
_cell.angle_gamma   90.00
#
_symmetry.space_group_name_H-M   'P 1'
#
loop_
_entity.id
_entity.type
_entity.pdbx_description
1 polymer ?
#
loop_
_entity_poly.entity_id
_entity_poly.type
_entity_poly.pdbx_seq_one_letter_code
_entity_poly.pdbx_strand_id
1 'polypeptide(L)' 'MLGRFQRASGMDPEALAEIVHTKPEFGNIPVVANASFGHTTPAFTFPIGGTGSLRAHAGDVELRIDTH' A
#
# COMPACT_ATOMS: atom_id res chain seq x y z
N MET A 1 0.86 -2.67 2.61
CA MET A 1 0.69 -1.50 1.72
C MET A 1 1.59 -1.65 0.50
N LEU A 2 1.15 -1.13 -0.64
CA LEU A 2 1.93 -1.08 -1.89
C LEU A 2 2.25 0.38 -2.22
N GLY A 3 3.51 0.64 -2.54
CA GLY A 3 3.97 1.97 -2.96
C GLY A 3 3.42 2.35 -4.33
N ARG A 4 3.41 3.65 -4.64
CA ARG A 4 3.00 4.14 -5.95
C ARG A 4 3.96 3.60 -7.02
N PHE A 5 3.39 3.01 -8.06
CA PHE A 5 4.14 2.52 -9.21
C PHE A 5 4.62 3.68 -10.09
N GLN A 6 5.82 3.55 -10.67
CA GLN A 6 6.32 4.50 -11.66
C GLN A 6 5.46 4.42 -12.93
N ARG A 7 5.22 5.55 -13.61
CA ARG A 7 4.43 5.58 -14.87
C ARG A 7 4.97 4.60 -15.93
N ALA A 8 6.29 4.47 -16.02
CA ALA A 8 6.96 3.57 -16.96
C ALA A 8 6.64 2.08 -16.74
N SER A 9 6.13 1.70 -15.56
CA SER A 9 5.70 0.32 -15.30
C SER A 9 4.41 -0.06 -16.04
N GLY A 10 3.62 0.93 -16.50
CA GLY A 10 2.34 0.67 -17.15
C GLY A 10 1.31 -0.04 -16.26
N MET A 11 1.48 -0.01 -14.93
CA MET A 11 0.59 -0.69 -14.00
C MET A 11 -0.81 -0.08 -14.03
N ASP A 12 -1.80 -0.91 -14.34
CA ASP A 12 -3.22 -0.56 -14.34
C ASP A 12 -3.86 -0.86 -12.96
N PRO A 13 -4.65 0.06 -12.38
CA PRO A 13 -5.30 -0.16 -11.09
C PRO A 13 -6.24 -1.37 -11.05
N GLU A 14 -6.97 -1.68 -12.13
CA GLU A 14 -7.88 -2.82 -12.16
C GLU A 14 -7.12 -4.14 -12.21
N ALA A 15 -6.08 -4.22 -13.05
CA ALA A 15 -5.16 -5.35 -13.07
C ALA A 15 -4.50 -5.59 -11.70
N LEU A 16 -4.07 -4.52 -11.01
CA LEU A 16 -3.51 -4.65 -9.66
C LEU A 16 -4.53 -5.20 -8.65
N ALA A 17 -5.79 -4.77 -8.73
CA ALA A 17 -6.86 -5.30 -7.90
C ALA A 17 -7.10 -6.79 -8.16
N GLU A 18 -7.12 -7.23 -9.43
CA GLU A 18 -7.23 -8.64 -9.80
C GLU A 18 -6.05 -9.48 -9.26
N ILE A 19 -4.82 -8.97 -9.38
CA ILE A 19 -3.62 -9.62 -8.83
C ILE A 19 -3.72 -9.83 -7.32
N VAL A 20 -4.34 -8.90 -6.59
CA VAL A 20 -4.56 -9.03 -5.14
C VAL A 20 -5.70 -10.02 -4.86
N HIS A 21 -6.83 -9.93 -5.56
CA HIS A 21 -8.00 -10.78 -5.34
C HIS A 21 -7.75 -12.26 -5.66
N THR A 22 -6.83 -12.56 -6.58
CA THR A 22 -6.45 -13.94 -6.93
C THR A 22 -5.58 -14.62 -5.88
N LYS A 23 -5.10 -13.89 -4.86
CA LYS A 23 -4.24 -14.43 -3.79
C LYS A 23 -5.03 -14.63 -2.49
N PRO A 24 -5.38 -15.88 -2.13
CA PRO A 24 -6.18 -16.16 -0.95
C PRO A 24 -5.53 -15.69 0.37
N GLU A 25 -4.21 -15.57 0.41
CA GLU A 25 -3.45 -15.08 1.56
C GLU A 25 -3.80 -13.64 1.95
N PHE A 26 -4.34 -12.86 1.02
CA PHE A 26 -4.79 -11.49 1.27
C PHE A 26 -6.28 -11.39 1.62
N GLY A 27 -7.03 -12.49 1.61
CA GLY A 27 -8.49 -12.46 1.76
C GLY A 27 -9.01 -11.83 3.06
N ASN A 28 -8.20 -11.82 4.12
CA ASN A 28 -8.57 -11.29 5.44
C ASN A 28 -7.65 -10.16 5.93
N ILE A 29 -6.82 -9.58 5.06
CA ILE A 29 -5.84 -8.54 5.42
C ILE A 29 -6.09 -7.29 4.57
N PRO A 30 -6.13 -6.08 5.17
CA PRO A 30 -6.32 -4.85 4.40
C PRO A 30 -5.14 -4.60 3.45
N VAL A 31 -5.44 -4.37 2.17
CA VAL A 31 -4.46 -4.00 1.15
C VAL A 31 -4.76 -2.57 0.67
N VAL A 32 -3.75 -1.70 0.78
CA VAL A 32 -3.80 -0.30 0.30
C VAL A 32 -2.67 -0.11 -0.70
N ALA A 33 -3.02 0.38 -1.89
CA ALA A 33 -2.07 0.73 -2.95
C ALA A 33 -1.93 2.25 -3.10
N ASN A 34 -1.03 2.68 -3.98
CA ASN A 34 -0.78 4.09 -4.31
C ASN A 34 -0.27 4.96 -3.13
N ALA A 35 0.33 4.32 -2.13
CA ALA A 35 0.95 5.03 -1.03
C ALA A 35 2.20 5.81 -1.48
N SER A 36 2.45 6.97 -0.89
CA SER A 36 3.56 7.86 -1.26
C SER A 36 4.92 7.35 -0.75
N PHE A 37 5.37 6.20 -1.24
CA PHE A 37 6.72 5.66 -1.06
C PHE A 37 7.14 4.82 -2.26
N GLY A 38 8.43 4.50 -2.40
CA GLY A 38 9.00 3.75 -3.51
C GLY A 38 9.80 4.64 -4.47
N HIS A 39 9.72 4.38 -5.77
CA HIS A 39 10.53 5.05 -6.80
C HIS A 39 9.85 6.29 -7.42
N THR A 40 8.79 6.82 -6.78
CA THR A 40 8.12 8.07 -7.17
C THR A 40 8.34 9.15 -6.11
N THR A 41 8.29 10.42 -6.50
CA THR A 41 8.43 11.56 -5.57
C THR A 41 7.12 12.35 -5.45
N PRO A 42 6.84 12.96 -4.27
CA PRO A 42 7.57 12.80 -3.00
C PRO A 42 7.33 11.42 -2.34
N ALA A 43 8.22 11.02 -1.43
CA ALA A 43 8.12 9.77 -0.66
C ALA A 43 8.28 10.04 0.85
N PHE A 44 7.47 9.38 1.69
CA PHE A 44 7.65 9.42 3.15
C PHE A 44 8.72 8.39 3.61
N THR A 45 9.31 8.63 4.77
CA THR A 45 10.23 7.71 5.44
C THR A 45 9.47 6.86 6.46
N PHE A 46 9.80 5.57 6.55
CA PHE A 46 9.26 4.68 7.56
C PHE A 46 10.37 3.80 8.17
N PRO A 47 10.28 3.43 9.45
CA PRO A 47 11.28 2.63 10.14
C PRO A 47 11.18 1.15 9.73
N ILE A 48 12.31 0.55 9.34
CA ILE A 48 12.39 -0.91 9.23
C ILE A 48 12.61 -1.48 10.62
N GLY A 49 11.72 -2.37 11.06
CA GLY A 49 11.69 -2.91 12.43
C GLY A 49 10.84 -2.10 13.41
N GLY A 50 10.29 -0.96 12.98
CA GLY A 50 9.28 -0.22 13.75
C GLY A 50 7.89 -0.87 13.67
N THR A 51 6.93 -0.29 14.37
CA THR A 51 5.53 -0.74 14.38
C THR A 51 4.59 0.36 13.93
N GLY A 52 3.41 -0.02 13.46
CA GLY A 52 2.38 0.92 13.03
C GLY A 52 1.04 0.23 12.80
N SER A 53 0.00 1.02 12.57
CA SER A 53 -1.35 0.54 12.28
C SER A 53 -1.84 1.05 10.92
N LEU A 54 -2.50 0.17 10.18
CA LEU A 54 -3.19 0.50 8.93
C LEU A 54 -4.69 0.25 9.11
N ARG A 55 -5.51 1.28 8.88
CA ARG A 55 -6.97 1.17 8.83
C ARG A 55 -7.43 1.47 7.41
N ALA A 56 -8.24 0.59 6.84
CA ALA A 56 -8.85 0.77 5.54
C ALA A 56 -10.31 0.31 5.64
N HIS A 57 -11.25 1.26 5.67
CA HIS A 57 -12.67 0.97 5.84
C HIS A 57 -13.52 2.01 5.13
N ALA A 58 -14.50 1.58 4.34
CA ALA A 58 -15.49 2.45 3.68
C ALA A 58 -14.90 3.64 2.89
N GLY A 59 -13.73 3.46 2.27
CA GLY A 59 -13.04 4.52 1.51
C GLY A 59 -12.10 5.39 2.34
N ASP A 60 -12.17 5.30 3.68
CA ASP A 60 -11.21 5.95 4.57
C ASP A 60 -9.98 5.06 4.76
N VAL A 61 -8.81 5.68 4.59
CA VAL A 61 -7.51 5.01 4.75
C VAL A 61 -6.63 5.84 5.67
N GLU A 62 -6.14 5.21 6.73
CA GLU A 62 -5.20 5.82 7.68
C GLU A 62 -4.00 4.89 7.90
N LEU A 63 -2.80 5.45 7.76
CA LEU A 63 -1.55 4.85 8.19
C LEU A 63 -1.01 5.64 9.39
N ARG A 64 -0.67 4.95 10.47
CA ARG A 64 0.02 5.51 11.64
C ARG A 64 1.29 4.72 11.91
N ILE A 65 2.40 5.42 12.13
CA ILE A 65 3.66 4.85 12.60
C ILE A 65 3.71 5.07 14.12
N ASP A 66 3.86 3.99 14.88
CA ASP A 66 3.72 3.97 16.33
C ASP A 66 5.09 3.97 17.03
N THR A 67 6.02 3.19 16.48
CA THR A 67 7.41 3.10 16.95
C THR A 67 8.34 3.29 15.76
N HIS A 68 9.32 4.18 15.88
CA HIS A 68 10.23 4.53 14.80
C HIS A 68 11.67 4.76 15.27
#